data_AF-A0A5J4TMI0-F1
#
_entry.id   AF-A0A5J4TMI0-F1
#
_cell.length_a   1.000
_cell.length_b   1.000
_cell.length_c   1.000
_cell.angle_alpha   90.00
_cell.angle_beta   90.00
_cell.angle_gamma   90.00
#
_symmetry.space_group_name_H-M   'P 1'
#
loop_
_entity.id
_entity.type
_entity.pdbx_description
1 polymer ?
#
loop_
_entity_poly.entity_id
_entity_poly.type
_entity_poly.pdbx_seq_one_letter_code
_entity_poly.pdbx_strand_id
1 'polypeptide(L)'
;MSRKIKRRTEQTVMQQAKLIAKLNYQRLQFQEASLFLNTMDHLKTQAARLRGWKATMTMIKTAILDINQWIANLRANIPAELIQIPQQMTMTTDAAPSRWVSTIEKELEMIVMAQGTWNKRQAKLTSNNREIKAITQGLRSFAKTLKNSRVQSLAIRSDNSTAIFDIRKWRASTSLIKEIKKVHQTIEKLRIQIQITHLPGVKNEIADALSRLSKAGEYKLKSKIFQQTCLQMNLNPTINLFSQHFNNLLPRFMSTIREHGEIAIDALIPVWNKQFLSIHLHIHLHPAVLKKIREEQIEAMIIAPLWPGQI
;
A
#
# COMPACT_ATOMS: atom_id res chain seq x y z
N MET A 1 -28.50 25.07 1.18
CA MET A 1 -27.53 25.41 2.26
C MET A 1 -26.61 26.55 1.77
N SER A 2 -26.92 27.83 2.05
CA SER A 2 -26.23 28.96 1.40
C SER A 2 -25.08 29.63 2.17
N ARG A 3 -24.78 29.26 3.43
CA ARG A 3 -23.72 29.93 4.21
C ARG A 3 -22.49 29.03 4.43
N LYS A 4 -21.30 29.50 4.00
CA LYS A 4 -20.00 28.96 4.45
C LYS A 4 -19.92 29.13 5.98
N ILE A 5 -19.52 28.07 6.69
CA ILE A 5 -19.34 28.16 8.15
C ILE A 5 -18.06 28.98 8.42
N LYS A 6 -18.22 30.13 9.09
CA LYS A 6 -17.13 31.05 9.43
C LYS A 6 -16.35 30.55 10.67
N ARG A 7 -15.06 30.92 10.77
CA ARG A 7 -14.23 30.68 11.96
C ARG A 7 -14.88 31.28 13.21
N ARG A 8 -14.73 30.61 14.36
CA ARG A 8 -15.28 31.01 15.68
C ARG A 8 -16.81 31.03 15.78
N THR A 9 -17.51 30.13 15.07
CA THR A 9 -18.93 29.89 15.38
C THR A 9 -19.02 29.15 16.71
N GLU A 10 -19.50 29.84 17.74
CA GLU A 10 -19.91 29.20 18.97
C GLU A 10 -21.28 28.55 18.77
N GLN A 11 -21.38 27.30 19.19
CA GLN A 11 -22.62 26.54 19.14
C GLN A 11 -22.66 25.59 20.33
N THR A 12 -23.85 25.20 20.73
CA THR A 12 -24.02 24.19 21.77
C THR A 12 -23.65 22.80 21.24
N VAL A 13 -23.23 21.91 22.14
CA VAL A 13 -22.98 20.49 21.79
C VAL A 13 -24.22 19.85 21.17
N MET A 14 -25.43 20.22 21.65
CA MET A 14 -26.70 19.78 21.08
C MET A 14 -26.93 20.27 19.64
N GLN A 15 -26.63 21.53 19.33
CA GLN A 15 -26.72 22.05 17.96
C GLN A 15 -25.77 21.30 17.02
N GLN A 16 -24.55 21.03 17.47
CA GLN A 16 -23.57 20.24 16.71
C GLN A 16 -24.05 18.81 16.46
N ALA A 17 -24.69 18.18 17.45
CA ALA A 17 -25.28 16.84 17.30
C ALA A 17 -26.40 16.82 16.25
N LYS A 18 -27.29 17.82 16.26
CA LYS A 18 -28.35 17.97 15.26
C LYS A 18 -27.78 18.15 13.85
N LEU A 19 -26.72 18.94 13.71
CA LEU A 19 -26.02 19.11 12.43
C LEU A 19 -25.43 17.79 11.93
N ILE A 20 -24.71 17.06 12.79
CA ILE A 20 -24.14 15.75 12.43
C ILE A 20 -25.24 14.77 12.02
N ALA A 21 -26.35 14.70 12.75
CA ALA A 21 -27.49 13.85 12.41
C ALA A 21 -28.06 14.18 11.03
N LYS A 22 -28.24 15.48 10.73
CA LYS A 22 -28.74 15.93 9.41
C LYS A 22 -27.78 15.59 8.28
N LEU A 23 -26.47 15.70 8.49
CA LEU A 23 -25.47 15.34 7.49
C LEU A 23 -25.34 13.82 7.33
N ASN A 24 -25.52 13.06 8.41
CA ASN A 24 -25.52 11.59 8.38
C ASN A 24 -26.68 11.04 7.54
N TYR A 25 -27.84 11.70 7.50
CA TYR A 25 -28.96 11.30 6.64
C TYR A 25 -28.57 11.20 5.16
N GLN A 26 -27.60 12.01 4.73
CA GLN A 26 -27.12 12.05 3.35
C GLN A 26 -26.12 10.92 3.01
N ARG A 27 -25.75 10.07 3.98
CA ARG A 27 -24.80 8.96 3.76
C ARG A 27 -25.26 7.91 2.77
N LEU A 28 -26.57 7.79 2.55
CA LEU A 28 -27.13 6.88 1.55
C LEU A 28 -26.63 7.25 0.14
N GLN A 29 -26.52 8.54 -0.15
CA GLN A 29 -26.03 9.05 -1.43
C GLN A 29 -24.50 9.20 -1.43
N PHE A 30 -23.89 9.43 -0.27
CA PHE A 30 -22.46 9.72 -0.16
C PHE A 30 -21.81 8.96 0.99
N GLN A 31 -21.23 7.80 0.67
CA GLN A 31 -20.66 6.91 1.68
C GLN A 31 -19.49 7.54 2.44
N GLU A 32 -18.82 8.52 1.83
CA GLU A 32 -17.61 9.17 2.31
C GLU A 32 -17.91 10.35 3.25
N ALA A 33 -19.19 10.68 3.48
CA ALA A 33 -19.59 11.69 4.45
C ALA A 33 -18.98 11.42 5.84
N SER A 34 -18.86 10.14 6.22
CA SER A 34 -18.20 9.71 7.47
C SER A 34 -16.80 10.29 7.66
N LEU A 35 -16.05 10.46 6.56
CA LEU A 35 -14.68 10.98 6.55
C LEU A 35 -14.60 12.42 7.08
N PHE A 36 -15.60 13.23 6.71
CA PHE A 36 -15.71 14.64 7.04
C PHE A 36 -16.40 14.87 8.38
N LEU A 37 -17.32 13.98 8.76
CA LEU A 37 -18.03 14.06 10.03
C LEU A 37 -17.20 13.54 11.22
N ASN A 38 -16.15 12.74 10.97
CA ASN A 38 -15.40 12.08 12.03
C ASN A 38 -14.78 13.05 13.07
N THR A 39 -14.10 14.10 12.59
CA THR A 39 -13.49 15.12 13.46
C THR A 39 -14.55 15.80 14.33
N MET A 40 -15.70 16.12 13.75
CA MET A 40 -16.80 16.76 14.43
C MET A 40 -17.47 15.87 15.46
N ASP A 41 -17.70 14.61 15.12
CA ASP A 41 -18.33 13.63 16.01
C ASP A 41 -17.46 13.36 17.24
N HIS A 42 -16.14 13.26 17.05
CA HIS A 42 -15.18 13.17 18.14
C HIS A 42 -15.25 14.40 19.07
N LEU A 43 -15.16 15.61 18.52
CA LEU A 43 -15.21 16.84 19.32
C LEU A 43 -16.52 16.98 20.08
N LYS A 44 -17.66 16.70 19.42
CA LYS A 44 -18.97 16.67 20.05
C LYS A 44 -18.96 15.71 21.24
N THR A 45 -18.51 14.48 21.03
CA THR A 45 -18.54 13.42 22.06
C THR A 45 -17.64 13.78 23.25
N GLN A 46 -16.47 14.34 22.99
CA GLN A 46 -15.57 14.84 24.03
C GLN A 46 -16.20 15.99 24.83
N ALA A 47 -16.81 16.97 24.15
CA ALA A 47 -17.46 18.11 24.80
C ALA A 47 -18.71 17.70 25.60
N ALA A 48 -19.53 16.79 25.07
CA ALA A 48 -20.69 16.23 25.77
C ALA A 48 -20.27 15.58 27.08
N ARG A 49 -19.19 14.77 27.03
CA ARG A 49 -18.66 14.07 28.20
C ARG A 49 -18.11 15.02 29.27
N LEU A 50 -17.40 16.07 28.86
CA LEU A 50 -16.70 16.96 29.80
C LEU A 50 -17.54 18.12 30.33
N ARG A 51 -18.51 18.61 29.54
CA ARG A 51 -19.24 19.86 29.84
C ARG A 51 -20.76 19.73 29.72
N GLY A 52 -21.27 18.58 29.27
CA GLY A 52 -22.69 18.35 29.06
C GLY A 52 -23.24 18.89 27.74
N TRP A 53 -24.49 18.53 27.41
CA TRP A 53 -25.12 18.80 26.11
C TRP A 53 -25.47 20.26 25.85
N LYS A 54 -25.70 21.06 26.92
CA LYS A 54 -26.04 22.48 26.82
C LYS A 54 -24.82 23.40 26.76
N ALA A 55 -23.61 22.87 27.00
CA ALA A 55 -22.40 23.67 26.97
C ALA A 55 -22.09 24.17 25.55
N THR A 56 -21.46 25.35 25.49
CA THR A 56 -20.92 25.90 24.26
C THR A 56 -19.60 25.23 23.89
N MET A 57 -19.40 25.05 22.59
CA MET A 57 -18.16 24.55 22.04
C MET A 57 -17.76 25.33 20.79
N THR A 58 -16.45 25.46 20.58
CA THR A 58 -15.90 26.10 19.40
C THR A 58 -15.40 25.04 18.42
N MET A 59 -15.79 25.18 17.16
CA MET A 59 -15.26 24.36 16.08
C MET A 59 -13.77 24.65 15.83
N ILE A 60 -12.94 23.61 15.89
CA ILE A 60 -11.52 23.74 15.52
C ILE A 60 -11.35 23.89 14.01
N LYS A 61 -10.21 24.46 13.60
CA LYS A 61 -9.91 24.76 12.18
C LYS A 61 -10.05 23.54 11.26
N THR A 62 -9.64 22.35 11.71
CA THR A 62 -9.70 21.11 10.91
C THR A 62 -11.15 20.67 10.67
N ALA A 63 -12.01 20.74 11.69
CA ALA A 63 -13.43 20.43 11.55
C ALA A 63 -14.14 21.39 10.58
N ILE A 64 -13.77 22.68 10.59
CA ILE A 64 -14.29 23.67 9.64
C ILE A 64 -13.85 23.36 8.20
N LEU A 65 -12.59 22.94 8.01
CA LEU A 65 -12.09 22.53 6.70
C LEU A 65 -12.87 21.32 6.18
N ASP A 66 -13.07 20.31 7.03
CA ASP A 66 -13.80 19.09 6.69
C ASP A 66 -15.25 19.40 6.27
N ILE A 67 -15.98 20.23 7.03
CA ILE A 67 -17.35 20.62 6.63
C ILE A 67 -17.34 21.41 5.32
N ASN A 68 -16.43 22.36 5.15
CA ASN A 68 -16.44 23.17 3.93
C ASN A 68 -16.12 22.33 2.69
N GLN A 69 -15.24 21.33 2.82
CA GLN A 69 -15.02 20.35 1.78
C GLN A 69 -16.28 19.51 1.52
N TRP A 70 -16.96 19.08 2.58
CA TRP A 70 -18.24 18.36 2.46
C TRP A 70 -19.32 19.17 1.75
N ILE A 71 -19.47 20.45 2.10
CA ILE A 71 -20.40 21.38 1.44
C ILE A 71 -20.05 21.55 -0.04
N ALA A 72 -18.77 21.57 -0.40
CA ALA A 72 -18.34 21.62 -1.79
C ALA A 72 -18.78 20.36 -2.55
N ASN A 73 -18.61 19.17 -1.95
CA ASN A 73 -19.05 17.91 -2.55
C ASN A 73 -20.58 17.88 -2.74
N LEU A 74 -21.35 18.33 -1.74
CA LEU A 74 -22.81 18.44 -1.84
C LEU A 74 -23.26 19.40 -2.94
N ARG A 75 -22.51 20.48 -3.18
CA ARG A 75 -22.80 21.44 -4.25
C ARG A 75 -22.47 20.91 -5.63
N ALA A 76 -21.39 20.14 -5.74
CA ALA A 76 -21.04 19.45 -6.98
C ALA A 76 -22.12 18.43 -7.37
N ASN A 77 -22.79 17.83 -6.36
CA ASN A 77 -23.90 16.89 -6.53
C ASN A 77 -23.61 15.81 -7.57
N ILE A 78 -22.36 15.32 -7.57
CA ILE A 78 -21.93 14.24 -8.47
C ILE A 78 -22.64 12.98 -8.00
N PRO A 79 -23.46 12.33 -8.84
CA PRO A 79 -24.13 11.09 -8.46
C PRO A 79 -23.11 10.01 -8.12
N ALA A 80 -23.37 9.25 -7.06
CA ALA A 80 -22.60 8.05 -6.80
C ALA A 80 -22.85 7.04 -7.93
N GLU A 81 -21.79 6.46 -8.50
CA GLU A 81 -21.90 5.35 -9.43
C GLU A 81 -22.43 4.12 -8.68
N LEU A 82 -23.73 3.85 -8.83
CA LEU A 82 -24.40 2.70 -8.21
C LEU A 82 -24.02 1.37 -8.88
N ILE A 83 -23.52 1.43 -10.11
CA ILE A 83 -23.08 0.24 -10.85
C ILE A 83 -21.76 -0.23 -10.22
N GLN A 84 -21.75 -1.45 -9.70
CA GLN A 84 -20.51 -2.10 -9.29
C GLN A 84 -19.84 -2.69 -10.52
N ILE A 85 -18.73 -2.08 -10.92
CA ILE A 85 -17.87 -2.60 -11.98
C ILE A 85 -17.11 -3.80 -11.40
N PRO A 86 -17.14 -4.96 -12.07
CA PRO A 86 -16.34 -6.12 -11.66
C PRO A 86 -14.87 -5.74 -11.50
N GLN A 87 -14.21 -6.28 -10.48
CA GLN A 87 -12.78 -6.04 -10.25
C GLN A 87 -11.97 -6.44 -11.50
N GLN A 88 -11.12 -5.53 -12.00
CA GLN A 88 -10.28 -5.80 -13.18
C GLN A 88 -8.84 -6.16 -12.80
N MET A 89 -8.40 -5.66 -11.66
CA MET A 89 -7.11 -5.98 -11.06
C MET A 89 -7.28 -6.12 -9.55
N THR A 90 -6.34 -6.83 -8.93
CA THR A 90 -6.25 -6.96 -7.48
C THR A 90 -4.92 -6.39 -7.01
N MET A 91 -4.97 -5.44 -6.09
CA MET A 91 -3.82 -4.96 -5.34
C MET A 91 -3.80 -5.63 -3.96
N THR A 92 -2.73 -6.35 -3.63
CA THR A 92 -2.53 -6.94 -2.31
C THR A 92 -1.45 -6.16 -1.58
N THR A 93 -1.67 -5.81 -0.31
CA THR A 93 -0.70 -5.10 0.51
C THR A 93 -0.32 -5.86 1.75
N ASP A 94 0.89 -5.56 2.23
CA ASP A 94 1.33 -5.98 3.55
C ASP A 94 2.32 -4.96 4.14
N ALA A 95 2.26 -4.77 5.46
CA ALA A 95 3.09 -3.82 6.17
C ALA A 95 3.80 -4.41 7.39
N ALA A 96 5.09 -4.65 7.24
CA ALA A 96 5.98 -5.03 8.33
C ALA A 96 6.49 -3.81 9.13
N PRO A 97 7.11 -4.00 10.31
CA PRO A 97 7.67 -2.90 11.11
C PRO A 97 8.72 -2.05 10.41
N SER A 98 9.48 -2.61 9.48
CA SER A 98 10.57 -1.92 8.76
C SER A 98 10.19 -1.44 7.36
N ARG A 99 9.17 -2.02 6.72
CA ARG A 99 8.86 -1.76 5.31
C ARG A 99 7.40 -2.09 4.94
N TRP A 100 7.01 -1.73 3.72
CA TRP A 100 5.77 -2.17 3.09
C TRP A 100 6.04 -2.85 1.74
N VAL A 101 5.08 -3.68 1.34
CA VAL A 101 5.00 -4.30 0.03
C VAL A 101 3.58 -4.18 -0.51
N SER A 102 3.48 -4.05 -1.83
CA SER A 102 2.23 -4.03 -2.55
C SER A 102 2.44 -4.72 -3.89
N THR A 103 1.54 -5.63 -4.27
CA THR A 103 1.55 -6.30 -5.58
C THR A 103 0.28 -5.95 -6.32
N ILE A 104 0.33 -5.92 -7.66
CA ILE A 104 -0.84 -5.93 -8.53
C ILE A 104 -0.87 -7.21 -9.34
N GLU A 105 -2.04 -7.84 -9.36
CA GLU A 105 -2.35 -9.05 -10.10
C GLU A 105 -3.54 -8.81 -11.03
N LYS A 106 -3.52 -9.44 -12.21
CA LYS A 106 -4.65 -9.54 -13.13
C LYS A 106 -4.81 -10.99 -13.52
N GLU A 107 -6.03 -11.53 -13.48
CA GLU A 107 -6.30 -12.93 -13.87
C GLU A 107 -5.40 -13.95 -13.11
N LEU A 108 -5.06 -13.64 -11.85
CA LEU A 108 -4.15 -14.43 -10.98
C LEU A 108 -2.67 -14.41 -11.37
N GLU A 109 -2.28 -13.64 -12.39
CA GLU A 109 -0.89 -13.38 -12.72
C GLU A 109 -0.41 -12.07 -12.08
N MET A 110 0.70 -12.13 -11.35
CA MET A 110 1.32 -10.93 -10.79
C MET A 110 1.98 -10.12 -11.90
N ILE A 111 1.52 -8.87 -12.08
CA ILE A 111 2.04 -7.97 -13.12
C ILE A 111 3.19 -7.14 -12.58
N VAL A 112 2.99 -6.48 -11.43
CA VAL A 112 3.94 -5.49 -10.92
C VAL A 112 3.99 -5.56 -9.40
N MET A 113 5.18 -5.37 -8.84
CA MET A 113 5.42 -5.23 -7.41
C MET A 113 5.99 -3.85 -7.08
N ALA A 114 5.57 -3.31 -5.95
CA ALA A 114 6.15 -2.11 -5.35
C ALA A 114 6.48 -2.40 -3.88
N GLN A 115 7.64 -1.93 -3.44
CA GLN A 115 8.07 -2.05 -2.06
C GLN A 115 8.85 -0.81 -1.62
N GLY A 116 8.96 -0.61 -0.31
CA GLY A 116 9.78 0.46 0.23
C GLY A 116 9.92 0.40 1.74
N THR A 117 10.94 1.06 2.26
CA THR A 117 11.24 1.10 3.70
C THR A 117 10.49 2.22 4.41
N TRP A 118 10.14 1.98 5.68
CA TRP A 118 9.64 3.01 6.57
C TRP A 118 10.79 3.88 7.08
N ASN A 119 10.59 5.19 7.12
CA ASN A 119 11.49 6.05 7.87
C ASN A 119 11.35 5.84 9.39
N LYS A 120 12.29 6.35 10.19
CA LYS A 120 12.31 6.19 11.66
C LYS A 120 10.99 6.55 12.35
N ARG A 121 10.23 7.52 11.82
CA ARG A 121 8.92 7.92 12.37
C ARG A 121 7.81 6.95 11.96
N GLN A 122 7.83 6.48 10.71
CA GLN A 122 6.85 5.54 10.17
C GLN A 122 7.00 4.14 10.79
N ALA A 123 8.23 3.70 11.06
CA ALA A 123 8.49 2.41 11.68
C ALA A 123 7.86 2.30 13.08
N LYS A 124 7.80 3.42 13.81
CA LYS A 124 7.19 3.53 15.15
C LYS A 124 5.65 3.59 15.15
N LEU A 125 5.01 3.60 13.99
CA LEU A 125 3.55 3.64 13.91
C LEU A 125 2.93 2.31 14.37
N THR A 126 1.63 2.32 14.64
CA THR A 126 0.87 1.09 14.90
C THR A 126 0.78 0.23 13.64
N SER A 127 0.45 -1.07 13.79
CA SER A 127 0.22 -1.95 12.62
C SER A 127 -0.84 -1.38 11.68
N ASN A 128 -2.00 -0.97 12.22
CA ASN A 128 -3.10 -0.38 11.44
C ASN A 128 -2.66 0.88 10.68
N ASN A 129 -1.84 1.74 11.29
CA ASN A 129 -1.29 2.90 10.62
C ASN A 129 -0.36 2.52 9.46
N ARG A 130 0.52 1.53 9.66
CA ARG A 130 1.44 1.07 8.62
C ARG A 130 0.69 0.43 7.46
N GLU A 131 -0.37 -0.31 7.75
CA GLU A 131 -1.18 -0.96 6.71
C GLU A 131 -1.93 0.03 5.83
N ILE A 132 -2.65 1.00 6.43
CA ILE A 132 -3.34 2.06 5.67
C ILE A 132 -2.34 2.88 4.84
N LYS A 133 -1.11 3.05 5.36
CA LYS A 133 -0.02 3.68 4.61
C LYS A 133 0.48 2.80 3.46
N ALA A 134 0.63 1.49 3.66
CA ALA A 134 1.02 0.56 2.60
C ALA A 134 0.01 0.61 1.44
N ILE A 135 -1.30 0.62 1.74
CA ILE A 135 -2.37 0.84 0.75
C ILE A 135 -2.18 2.15 0.01
N THR A 136 -1.93 3.25 0.73
CA THR A 136 -1.70 4.57 0.10
C THR A 136 -0.47 4.56 -0.81
N GLN A 137 0.61 3.88 -0.41
CA GLN A 137 1.84 3.81 -1.19
C GLN A 137 1.69 2.90 -2.40
N GLY A 138 1.03 1.75 -2.28
CA GLY A 138 0.69 0.87 -3.40
C GLY A 138 -0.10 1.61 -4.48
N LEU A 139 -1.20 2.28 -4.09
CA LEU A 139 -2.01 3.09 -5.02
C LEU A 139 -1.20 4.16 -5.75
N ARG A 140 -0.23 4.78 -5.07
CA ARG A 140 0.66 5.80 -5.67
C ARG A 140 1.67 5.19 -6.63
N SER A 141 2.32 4.11 -6.23
CA SER A 141 3.31 3.41 -7.05
C SER A 141 2.69 2.90 -8.34
N PHE A 142 1.45 2.41 -8.27
CA PHE A 142 0.75 1.84 -9.41
C PHE A 142 -0.12 2.84 -10.18
N ALA A 143 -0.12 4.13 -9.80
CA ALA A 143 -0.96 5.14 -10.42
C ALA A 143 -0.80 5.20 -11.95
N LYS A 144 0.42 5.05 -12.46
CA LYS A 144 0.71 5.03 -13.91
C LYS A 144 0.17 3.75 -14.56
N THR A 145 0.45 2.59 -13.97
CA THR A 145 -0.01 1.28 -14.46
C THR A 145 -1.53 1.19 -14.55
N LEU A 146 -2.22 1.64 -13.51
CA LEU A 146 -3.69 1.66 -13.43
C LEU A 146 -4.29 2.57 -14.53
N LYS A 147 -3.71 3.76 -14.74
CA LYS A 147 -4.15 4.69 -15.78
C LYS A 147 -3.89 4.16 -17.19
N ASN A 148 -2.70 3.63 -17.45
CA ASN A 148 -2.33 3.10 -18.76
C ASN A 148 -3.21 1.91 -19.15
N SER A 149 -3.55 1.07 -18.18
CA SER A 149 -4.42 -0.09 -18.37
C SER A 149 -5.91 0.27 -18.36
N ARG A 150 -6.26 1.55 -18.21
CA ARG A 150 -7.64 2.07 -18.15
C ARG A 150 -8.52 1.33 -17.13
N VAL A 151 -7.93 0.98 -15.99
CA VAL A 151 -8.65 0.29 -14.90
C VAL A 151 -9.70 1.24 -14.34
N GLN A 152 -10.93 0.76 -14.25
CA GLN A 152 -12.07 1.43 -13.63
C GLN A 152 -12.38 0.84 -12.25
N SER A 153 -12.05 -0.44 -11.99
CA SER A 153 -12.33 -1.11 -10.72
C SER A 153 -11.13 -1.91 -10.21
N LEU A 154 -10.69 -1.59 -8.98
CA LEU A 154 -9.55 -2.22 -8.32
C LEU A 154 -9.98 -2.89 -7.02
N ALA A 155 -9.69 -4.18 -6.88
CA ALA A 155 -9.79 -4.84 -5.59
C ALA A 155 -8.54 -4.56 -4.75
N ILE A 156 -8.73 -4.26 -3.46
CA ILE A 156 -7.65 -4.00 -2.51
C ILE A 156 -7.76 -5.05 -1.39
N ARG A 157 -6.69 -5.81 -1.20
CA ARG A 157 -6.57 -6.87 -0.19
C ARG A 157 -5.50 -6.53 0.84
N SER A 158 -5.80 -6.83 2.09
CA SER A 158 -4.87 -6.68 3.22
C SER A 158 -5.28 -7.63 4.35
N ASP A 159 -4.30 -8.04 5.14
CA ASP A 159 -4.47 -8.90 6.31
C ASP A 159 -5.00 -8.17 7.55
N ASN A 160 -4.95 -6.85 7.57
CA ASN A 160 -5.39 -6.04 8.71
C ASN A 160 -6.88 -5.74 8.61
N SER A 161 -7.69 -6.58 9.26
CA SER A 161 -9.15 -6.43 9.30
C SER A 161 -9.61 -5.05 9.82
N THR A 162 -8.86 -4.42 10.72
CA THR A 162 -9.20 -3.08 11.23
C THR A 162 -8.99 -2.02 10.16
N ALA A 163 -7.87 -2.05 9.44
CA ALA A 163 -7.62 -1.14 8.33
C ALA A 163 -8.68 -1.29 7.23
N ILE A 164 -9.04 -2.54 6.90
CA ILE A 164 -10.12 -2.83 5.94
C ILE A 164 -11.46 -2.25 6.41
N PHE A 165 -11.83 -2.50 7.67
CA PHE A 165 -13.08 -2.01 8.24
C PHE A 165 -13.15 -0.48 8.23
N ASP A 166 -12.07 0.18 8.66
CA ASP A 166 -11.98 1.62 8.77
C ASP A 166 -12.09 2.31 7.40
N ILE A 167 -11.41 1.78 6.37
CA ILE A 167 -11.51 2.29 4.99
C ILE A 167 -12.90 2.01 4.42
N ARG A 168 -13.45 0.81 4.60
CA ARG A 168 -14.79 0.44 4.10
C ARG A 168 -15.89 1.34 4.68
N LYS A 169 -15.73 1.79 5.92
CA LYS A 169 -16.69 2.70 6.58
C LYS A 169 -16.33 4.18 6.40
N TRP A 170 -15.19 4.49 5.78
CA TRP A 170 -14.61 5.83 5.72
C TRP A 170 -14.57 6.52 7.10
N ARG A 171 -14.29 5.75 8.16
CA ARG A 171 -14.32 6.18 9.56
C ARG A 171 -13.25 5.46 10.34
N ALA A 172 -12.56 6.16 11.23
CA ALA A 172 -11.56 5.58 12.12
C ALA A 172 -11.30 6.45 13.35
N SER A 173 -10.35 6.07 14.19
CA SER A 173 -9.86 6.94 15.25
C SER A 173 -9.22 8.24 14.71
N THR A 174 -9.06 9.23 15.59
CA THR A 174 -8.41 10.51 15.26
C THR A 174 -6.97 10.36 14.78
N SER A 175 -6.26 9.31 15.21
CA SER A 175 -4.90 9.01 14.78
C SER A 175 -4.81 8.40 13.38
N LEU A 176 -5.90 7.77 12.89
CA LEU A 176 -5.95 7.07 11.60
C LEU A 176 -6.65 7.85 10.50
N ILE A 177 -7.62 8.71 10.85
CA ILE A 177 -8.47 9.40 9.86
C ILE A 177 -7.68 10.23 8.84
N LYS A 178 -6.53 10.78 9.23
CA LYS A 178 -5.64 11.53 8.32
C LYS A 178 -5.07 10.64 7.22
N GLU A 179 -4.78 9.38 7.50
CA GLU A 179 -4.25 8.44 6.50
C GLU A 179 -5.38 7.93 5.60
N ILE A 180 -6.57 7.65 6.15
CA ILE A 180 -7.75 7.26 5.35
C ILE A 180 -8.15 8.38 4.37
N LYS A 181 -8.09 9.64 4.80
CA LYS A 181 -8.27 10.81 3.91
C LYS A 181 -7.31 10.80 2.71
N LYS A 182 -6.07 10.33 2.90
CA LYS A 182 -5.12 10.23 1.79
C LYS A 182 -5.47 9.08 0.84
N VAL A 183 -5.92 7.94 1.37
CA VAL A 183 -6.43 6.83 0.55
C VAL A 183 -7.56 7.33 -0.34
N HIS A 184 -8.58 7.98 0.25
CA HIS A 184 -9.70 8.58 -0.48
C HIS A 184 -9.24 9.54 -1.58
N GLN A 185 -8.40 10.53 -1.22
CA GLN A 185 -7.89 11.52 -2.19
C GLN A 185 -7.10 10.87 -3.32
N THR A 186 -6.36 9.80 -3.06
CA THR A 186 -5.64 9.08 -4.11
C THR A 186 -6.61 8.34 -5.03
N ILE A 187 -7.66 7.71 -4.50
CA ILE A 187 -8.70 7.04 -5.29
C ILE A 187 -9.47 8.05 -6.17
N GLU A 188 -9.90 9.18 -5.61
CA GLU A 188 -10.57 10.24 -6.37
C GLU A 188 -9.71 10.75 -7.54
N LYS A 189 -8.40 10.90 -7.32
CA LYS A 189 -7.45 11.31 -8.38
C LYS A 189 -7.24 10.26 -9.45
N LEU A 190 -7.40 8.98 -9.10
CA LEU A 190 -7.31 7.87 -10.04
C LEU A 190 -8.62 7.66 -10.80
N ARG A 191 -9.75 8.15 -10.27
CA ARG A 191 -11.11 7.94 -10.81
C ARG A 191 -11.43 6.46 -10.99
N ILE A 192 -11.14 5.68 -9.94
CA ILE A 192 -11.40 4.23 -9.90
C ILE A 192 -12.38 3.91 -8.79
N GLN A 193 -13.24 2.92 -9.02
CA GLN A 193 -13.98 2.24 -7.98
C GLN A 193 -13.04 1.29 -7.25
N ILE A 194 -13.21 1.17 -5.93
CA ILE A 194 -12.44 0.23 -5.12
C ILE A 194 -13.36 -0.80 -4.46
N GLN A 195 -12.89 -2.05 -4.42
CA GLN A 195 -13.48 -3.10 -3.61
C GLN A 195 -12.47 -3.52 -2.56
N ILE A 196 -12.76 -3.24 -1.29
CA ILE A 196 -11.80 -3.53 -0.22
C ILE A 196 -12.19 -4.78 0.57
N THR A 197 -11.28 -5.75 0.62
CA THR A 197 -11.52 -7.08 1.19
C THR A 197 -10.41 -7.46 2.15
N HIS A 198 -10.79 -8.11 3.25
CA HIS A 198 -9.83 -8.72 4.16
C HIS A 198 -9.35 -10.04 3.58
N LEU A 199 -8.03 -10.22 3.56
CA LEU A 199 -7.37 -11.47 3.17
C LEU A 199 -6.66 -12.01 4.40
N PRO A 200 -7.10 -13.13 5.01
CA PRO A 200 -6.42 -13.68 6.19
C PRO A 200 -4.91 -13.84 5.93
N GLY A 201 -4.07 -13.56 6.93
CA GLY A 201 -2.61 -13.60 6.77
C GLY A 201 -2.08 -14.93 6.21
N VAL A 202 -2.73 -16.06 6.55
CA VAL A 202 -2.45 -17.40 5.99
C VAL A 202 -2.64 -17.46 4.47
N LYS A 203 -3.48 -16.60 3.89
CA LYS A 203 -3.68 -16.46 2.45
C LYS A 203 -2.90 -15.28 1.85
N ASN A 204 -2.25 -14.47 2.69
CA ASN A 204 -1.40 -13.34 2.28
C ASN A 204 0.09 -13.75 2.24
N GLU A 205 0.39 -15.03 2.03
CA GLU A 205 1.75 -15.59 2.17
C GLU A 205 2.77 -14.86 1.30
N ILE A 206 2.41 -14.52 0.07
CA ILE A 206 3.31 -13.82 -0.85
C ILE A 206 3.68 -12.45 -0.28
N ALA A 207 2.68 -11.62 0.07
CA ALA A 207 2.94 -10.27 0.55
C ALA A 207 3.55 -10.25 1.97
N ASP A 208 3.15 -11.15 2.87
CA ASP A 208 3.74 -11.31 4.21
C ASP A 208 5.18 -11.85 4.13
N ALA A 209 5.44 -12.89 3.33
CA ALA A 209 6.79 -13.36 3.09
C ALA A 209 7.62 -12.21 2.52
N LEU A 210 7.13 -11.51 1.50
CA LEU A 210 7.81 -10.35 0.93
C LEU A 210 8.07 -9.26 1.97
N SER A 211 7.12 -8.88 2.81
CA SER A 211 7.27 -7.82 3.82
C SER A 211 8.12 -8.25 5.01
N ARG A 212 8.34 -9.55 5.22
CA ARG A 212 9.25 -10.14 6.23
C ARG A 212 10.62 -10.50 5.66
N LEU A 213 10.74 -10.68 4.34
CA LEU A 213 11.95 -11.16 3.66
C LEU A 213 13.16 -10.22 3.58
N SER A 214 13.14 -8.92 3.86
CA SER A 214 14.23 -7.97 4.16
C SER A 214 14.64 -7.95 5.62
N LYS A 215 13.92 -8.57 6.56
CA LYS A 215 14.63 -9.09 7.74
C LYS A 215 15.59 -10.20 7.29
N ALA A 216 15.27 -10.89 6.20
CA ALA A 216 16.09 -11.92 5.57
C ALA A 216 16.92 -11.44 4.35
N GLY A 217 16.67 -10.24 3.83
CA GLY A 217 17.40 -9.62 2.71
C GLY A 217 18.70 -8.97 3.21
N GLU A 218 18.82 -8.88 4.53
CA GLU A 218 20.06 -8.72 5.28
C GLU A 218 20.87 -10.03 5.35
N TYR A 219 20.41 -11.16 4.81
CA TYR A 219 21.27 -12.32 4.60
C TYR A 219 22.17 -12.07 3.39
N LYS A 220 23.33 -11.46 3.65
CA LYS A 220 24.47 -11.54 2.74
C LYS A 220 25.03 -12.96 2.86
N LEU A 221 24.90 -13.77 1.81
CA LEU A 221 25.67 -15.02 1.73
C LEU A 221 27.14 -14.65 1.93
N LYS A 222 27.82 -15.33 2.86
CA LYS A 222 29.23 -15.02 3.15
C LYS A 222 30.01 -15.21 1.86
N SER A 223 30.66 -14.15 1.38
CA SER A 223 31.40 -14.16 0.11
C SER A 223 32.41 -15.32 0.03
N LYS A 224 33.04 -15.68 1.16
CA LYS A 224 33.91 -16.87 1.26
C LYS A 224 33.20 -18.18 0.89
N ILE A 225 31.98 -18.39 1.39
CA ILE A 225 31.19 -19.60 1.10
C ILE A 225 30.79 -19.61 -0.38
N PHE A 226 30.34 -18.47 -0.91
CA PHE A 226 30.01 -18.33 -2.32
C PHE A 226 31.21 -18.65 -3.22
N GLN A 227 32.38 -18.05 -2.95
CA GLN A 227 33.60 -18.28 -3.73
C GLN A 227 34.07 -19.75 -3.65
N GLN A 228 34.03 -20.37 -2.47
CA GLN A 228 34.36 -21.78 -2.30
C GLN A 228 33.41 -22.68 -3.10
N THR A 229 32.12 -22.39 -3.09
CA THR A 229 31.10 -23.14 -3.84
C THR A 229 31.34 -23.03 -5.35
N CYS A 230 31.61 -21.81 -5.85
CA CYS A 230 31.96 -21.58 -7.25
C CYS A 230 33.20 -22.35 -7.67
N LEU A 231 34.26 -22.37 -6.84
CA LEU A 231 35.47 -23.14 -7.10
C LEU A 231 35.22 -24.66 -7.14
N GLN A 232 34.45 -25.18 -6.18
CA GLN A 232 34.11 -26.61 -6.11
C GLN A 232 33.27 -27.08 -7.30
N MET A 233 32.38 -26.22 -7.79
CA MET A 233 31.48 -26.53 -8.92
C MET A 233 32.05 -26.10 -10.28
N ASN A 234 33.27 -25.56 -10.33
CA ASN A 234 33.89 -25.01 -11.54
C ASN A 234 33.03 -23.93 -12.25
N LEU A 235 32.35 -23.09 -11.46
CA LEU A 235 31.48 -22.01 -11.93
C LEU A 235 32.17 -20.65 -11.82
N ASN A 236 32.03 -19.79 -12.83
CA ASN A 236 32.62 -18.44 -12.82
C ASN A 236 31.58 -17.35 -13.17
N PRO A 237 30.64 -17.05 -12.27
CA PRO A 237 29.63 -16.02 -12.52
C PRO A 237 30.25 -14.62 -12.54
N THR A 238 29.87 -13.84 -13.55
CA THR A 238 30.46 -12.51 -13.81
C THR A 238 29.53 -11.35 -13.43
N ILE A 239 28.23 -11.62 -13.27
CA ILE A 239 27.22 -10.65 -12.83
C ILE A 239 26.33 -11.30 -11.77
N ASN A 240 26.05 -10.57 -10.69
CA ASN A 240 25.07 -10.96 -9.68
C ASN A 240 23.72 -10.27 -9.94
N LEU A 241 22.70 -11.04 -10.28
CA LEU A 241 21.36 -10.53 -10.53
C LEU A 241 20.51 -10.52 -9.26
N PHE A 242 19.58 -9.56 -9.20
CA PHE A 242 18.62 -9.38 -8.10
C PHE A 242 19.26 -9.05 -6.73
N SER A 243 20.46 -8.44 -6.74
CA SER A 243 21.15 -7.97 -5.53
C SER A 243 21.23 -6.45 -5.44
N GLN A 244 21.34 -5.94 -4.22
CA GLN A 244 21.53 -4.53 -3.86
C GLN A 244 23.00 -4.26 -3.46
N HIS A 245 23.36 -2.98 -3.31
CA HIS A 245 24.74 -2.57 -2.98
C HIS A 245 25.32 -3.23 -1.72
N PHE A 246 24.49 -3.55 -0.73
CA PHE A 246 24.96 -4.12 0.54
C PHE A 246 25.03 -5.66 0.56
N ASN A 247 24.33 -6.35 -0.34
CA ASN A 247 24.24 -7.82 -0.38
C ASN A 247 24.73 -8.45 -1.71
N ASN A 248 25.44 -7.68 -2.54
CA ASN A 248 26.05 -8.20 -3.75
C ASN A 248 27.16 -9.23 -3.45
N LEU A 249 27.19 -10.30 -4.26
CA LEU A 249 28.21 -11.34 -4.22
C LEU A 249 29.34 -11.11 -5.22
N LEU A 250 29.09 -10.26 -6.21
CA LEU A 250 30.03 -9.89 -7.27
C LEU A 250 30.10 -8.36 -7.41
N PRO A 251 31.24 -7.82 -7.89
CA PRO A 251 31.40 -6.38 -8.15
C PRO A 251 30.38 -5.82 -9.15
N ARG A 252 30.04 -6.62 -10.17
CA ARG A 252 29.02 -6.30 -11.17
C ARG A 252 27.69 -6.88 -10.73
N PHE A 253 26.68 -6.04 -10.52
CA PHE A 253 25.35 -6.50 -10.12
C PHE A 253 24.21 -5.70 -10.75
N MET A 254 23.02 -6.32 -10.78
CA MET A 254 21.77 -5.69 -11.18
C MET A 254 20.73 -5.86 -10.08
N SER A 255 19.98 -4.80 -9.79
CA SER A 255 18.93 -4.82 -8.77
C SER A 255 17.54 -4.66 -9.39
N THR A 256 16.52 -4.92 -8.58
CA THR A 256 15.12 -4.67 -8.93
C THR A 256 14.65 -3.23 -8.61
N ILE A 257 15.49 -2.39 -7.98
CA ILE A 257 15.11 -1.04 -7.50
C ILE A 257 16.28 -0.08 -7.74
N ARG A 258 16.05 1.05 -8.42
CA ARG A 258 17.09 2.08 -8.69
C ARG A 258 17.96 2.42 -7.47
N GLU A 259 19.25 2.09 -7.53
CA GLU A 259 20.32 2.61 -6.65
C GLU A 259 21.58 3.06 -7.42
N HIS A 260 22.48 3.81 -6.77
CA HIS A 260 23.76 4.24 -7.36
C HIS A 260 24.70 3.03 -7.54
N GLY A 261 25.19 2.81 -8.78
CA GLY A 261 26.19 1.78 -9.10
C GLY A 261 25.69 0.56 -9.90
N GLU A 262 24.42 0.55 -10.30
CA GLU A 262 23.79 -0.55 -11.05
C GLU A 262 24.08 -0.50 -12.56
N ILE A 263 24.21 -1.68 -13.19
CA ILE A 263 24.39 -1.81 -14.64
C ILE A 263 23.06 -1.65 -15.39
N ALA A 264 21.93 -2.01 -14.78
CA ALA A 264 20.57 -1.86 -15.33
C ALA A 264 19.50 -1.90 -14.23
N ILE A 265 18.32 -1.35 -14.53
CA ILE A 265 17.14 -1.32 -13.65
C ILE A 265 16.20 -2.45 -14.06
N ASP A 266 15.78 -3.27 -13.09
CA ASP A 266 14.94 -4.46 -13.29
C ASP A 266 15.65 -5.54 -14.11
N ALA A 267 16.28 -6.48 -13.38
CA ALA A 267 17.07 -7.57 -13.96
C ALA A 267 16.29 -8.49 -14.91
N LEU A 268 14.94 -8.41 -14.98
CA LEU A 268 14.13 -9.15 -15.94
C LEU A 268 13.98 -8.46 -17.30
N ILE A 269 14.22 -7.14 -17.38
CA ILE A 269 14.04 -6.34 -18.59
C ILE A 269 15.18 -6.54 -19.62
N PRO A 270 16.47 -6.47 -19.26
CA PRO A 270 17.53 -6.61 -20.25
C PRO A 270 17.63 -8.06 -20.77
N VAL A 271 18.11 -8.21 -22.01
CA VAL A 271 18.52 -9.51 -22.55
C VAL A 271 19.73 -10.00 -21.76
N TRP A 272 19.69 -11.25 -21.31
CA TRP A 272 20.81 -11.85 -20.63
C TRP A 272 21.85 -12.30 -21.67
N ASN A 273 22.79 -11.41 -21.97
CA ASN A 273 23.93 -11.71 -22.85
C ASN A 273 24.69 -12.94 -22.33
N LYS A 274 25.47 -13.64 -23.20
CA LYS A 274 26.24 -14.89 -22.99
C LYS A 274 27.26 -14.94 -21.81
N GLN A 275 27.11 -14.10 -20.79
CA GLN A 275 27.89 -14.09 -19.57
C GLN A 275 27.24 -15.04 -18.55
N PHE A 276 28.03 -15.82 -17.82
CA PHE A 276 27.50 -16.70 -16.78
C PHE A 276 27.00 -15.87 -15.59
N LEU A 277 25.74 -16.09 -15.19
CA LEU A 277 25.02 -15.27 -14.22
C LEU A 277 24.89 -15.98 -12.86
N SER A 278 25.10 -15.25 -11.77
CA SER A 278 24.69 -15.67 -10.42
C SER A 278 23.36 -15.00 -10.10
N ILE A 279 22.35 -15.80 -9.79
CA ILE A 279 20.99 -15.32 -9.51
C ILE A 279 20.65 -15.65 -8.07
N HIS A 280 20.67 -14.61 -7.22
CA HIS A 280 20.24 -14.70 -5.84
C HIS A 280 18.90 -13.95 -5.70
N LEU A 281 17.82 -14.68 -5.97
CA LEU A 281 16.48 -14.09 -6.14
C LEU A 281 15.51 -14.44 -5.01
N HIS A 282 14.48 -13.60 -4.87
CA HIS A 282 13.36 -13.89 -3.97
C HIS A 282 12.45 -14.99 -4.53
N ILE A 283 11.83 -15.80 -3.66
CA ILE A 283 11.03 -16.99 -4.04
C ILE A 283 10.00 -16.73 -5.15
N HIS A 284 9.29 -15.60 -5.08
CA HIS A 284 8.25 -15.23 -6.04
C HIS A 284 8.77 -14.94 -7.46
N LEU A 285 10.07 -14.65 -7.63
CA LEU A 285 10.68 -14.43 -8.94
C LEU A 285 11.16 -15.72 -9.58
N HIS A 286 11.14 -16.87 -8.87
CA HIS A 286 11.61 -18.15 -9.43
C HIS A 286 10.84 -18.55 -10.69
N PRO A 287 9.50 -18.49 -10.75
CA PRO A 287 8.78 -18.84 -11.97
C PRO A 287 9.16 -17.95 -13.16
N ALA A 288 9.26 -16.62 -12.95
CA ALA A 288 9.61 -15.66 -13.99
C ALA A 288 11.06 -15.83 -14.47
N VAL A 289 12.00 -16.03 -13.55
CA VAL A 289 13.42 -16.29 -13.86
C VAL A 289 13.58 -17.60 -14.61
N LEU A 290 12.98 -18.70 -14.13
CA LEU A 290 13.06 -20.00 -14.79
C LEU A 290 12.44 -19.97 -16.19
N LYS A 291 11.34 -19.24 -16.37
CA LYS A 291 10.74 -18.99 -17.68
C LYS A 291 11.70 -18.24 -18.60
N LYS A 292 12.33 -17.16 -18.13
CA LYS A 292 13.30 -16.38 -18.91
C LYS A 292 14.57 -17.19 -19.25
N ILE A 293 15.09 -17.99 -18.32
CA ILE A 293 16.22 -18.91 -18.58
C ILE A 293 15.86 -19.86 -19.73
N ARG A 294 14.64 -20.43 -19.70
CA ARG A 294 14.15 -21.33 -20.75
C ARG A 294 13.96 -20.62 -22.07
N GLU A 295 13.40 -19.41 -22.08
CA GLU A 295 13.13 -18.64 -23.30
C GLU A 295 14.41 -18.12 -23.95
N GLU A 296 15.38 -17.65 -23.15
CA GLU A 296 16.65 -17.10 -23.64
C GLU A 296 17.75 -18.16 -23.79
N GLN A 297 17.48 -19.42 -23.41
CA GLN A 297 18.42 -20.55 -23.51
C GLN A 297 19.78 -20.23 -22.87
N ILE A 298 19.75 -19.62 -21.69
CA ILE A 298 20.96 -19.22 -20.96
C ILE A 298 21.32 -20.21 -19.86
N GLU A 299 22.60 -20.24 -19.49
CA GLU A 299 23.08 -20.98 -18.34
C GLU A 299 23.30 -20.03 -17.17
N ALA A 300 22.75 -20.37 -16.00
CA ALA A 300 22.83 -19.54 -14.81
C ALA A 300 22.88 -20.37 -13.52
N MET A 301 23.63 -19.88 -12.54
CA MET A 301 23.64 -20.41 -11.19
C MET A 301 22.52 -19.75 -10.36
N ILE A 302 21.56 -20.55 -9.89
CA ILE A 302 20.50 -20.09 -8.99
C ILE A 302 20.85 -20.46 -7.54
N ILE A 303 20.85 -19.48 -6.65
CA ILE A 303 21.00 -19.69 -5.21
C ILE A 303 19.63 -19.52 -4.55
N ALA A 304 19.10 -20.62 -4.02
CA ALA A 304 17.82 -20.67 -3.32
C ALA A 304 17.99 -21.26 -1.91
N PRO A 305 17.24 -20.79 -0.89
CA PRO A 305 17.22 -21.42 0.42
C PRO A 305 16.57 -22.81 0.36
N LEU A 306 16.95 -23.71 1.26
CA LEU A 306 16.27 -24.99 1.43
C LEU A 306 14.94 -24.78 2.16
N TRP A 307 13.82 -25.10 1.51
CA TRP A 307 12.46 -24.93 2.05
C TRP A 307 11.74 -26.29 2.13
N PRO A 308 11.71 -26.96 3.30
CA PRO A 308 11.13 -28.30 3.43
C PRO A 308 9.59 -28.37 3.33
N GLY A 309 8.88 -27.24 3.19
CA GLY A 309 7.41 -27.18 3.16
C GLY A 309 6.77 -27.10 1.77
N GLN A 310 7.52 -27.30 0.68
CA GLN A 310 7.02 -27.18 -0.70
C GLN A 310 7.48 -28.33 -1.63
N ILE A 311 7.66 -29.53 -1.07
CA ILE A 311 7.72 -30.78 -1.86
C ILE A 311 6.33 -31.39 -1.86
#